data_AF-A0A1Y1S6G9-F1
#
_entry.id   AF-A0A1Y1S6G9-F1
#
_cell.length_a   1.000
_cell.length_b   1.000
_cell.length_c   1.000
_cell.angle_alpha   90.00
_cell.angle_beta   90.00
_cell.angle_gamma   90.00
#
_symmetry.space_group_name_H-M   'P 1'
#
loop_
_entity.id
_entity.type
_entity.pdbx_description
1 polymer ?
#
loop_
_entity_poly.entity_id
_entity_poly.type
_entity_poly.pdbx_seq_one_letter_code
_entity_poly.pdbx_strand_id
1 'polypeptide(L)'
;MAQFNRHTIDHRSFYTMSDGGTRCLLDFTAKLYGKNFKFPTFNAPRKSIKFLVRDLQDAFDSLFVTKTDIGVLLCTSVRRIYITKPIYYQILVLYEEHMAMQYNYDDEEVEDGTSLHCIDDIDLRLFKSKVVFVNLHEKIRLFNITIKTTSSGAGLGWINYEFTFDNGTTLLYLTSYSLEQKFYLPADPLCTDYLLINKNERELEYQDHQFNDDTIEIVNEIDVQREKTSSIDELIKKQRIEQIEMIEQKDFYNQDEPSQKQQNTKVEETVARKSSQLDEFNKFIKRALKRVNGSIFIQHDLTDSFIDVAMHVLSLIEQSSINLFIVSHAFDKIYAQLNNQSEWLREQCDSEPFPFKKYRFFKHIRNLNYAFTEKQKIIFVGKHEKIPEIFRTQQVACFNRPVGELDRKKCINFQIKMEATVNEIEDDYGKYKERKEVFVNAERVEIDTKITEIDLLVDEHTLLHGNSLYLHGILKITDFYKKNEIQHIVEQTEHWMTAIMSKNSHIVIGNSVIFPELGVRYEIQENGQIREINH
;
A
#
# COMPACT_ATOMS: atom_id res chain seq x y z
N MET A 1 17.95 -17.01 -9.24
CA MET A 1 16.53 -16.83 -9.57
C MET A 1 15.85 -16.58 -8.25
N ALA A 2 15.26 -15.40 -8.10
CA ALA A 2 14.53 -15.05 -6.90
C ALA A 2 13.10 -15.58 -6.99
N GLN A 3 12.64 -16.24 -5.94
CA GLN A 3 11.29 -16.80 -5.84
C GLN A 3 10.55 -16.18 -4.68
N PHE A 4 9.34 -15.71 -4.94
CA PHE A 4 8.40 -15.22 -3.93
C PHE A 4 7.21 -16.16 -3.91
N ASN A 5 6.86 -16.69 -2.74
CA ASN A 5 5.67 -17.53 -2.55
C ASN A 5 4.74 -16.87 -1.53
N ARG A 6 3.47 -16.73 -1.89
CA ARG A 6 2.43 -16.17 -1.05
C ARG A 6 1.94 -17.20 -0.05
N HIS A 7 1.57 -16.73 1.13
CA HIS A 7 0.93 -17.51 2.17
C HIS A 7 -0.26 -16.72 2.69
N THR A 8 -1.36 -17.39 2.94
CA THR A 8 -2.62 -16.79 3.41
C THR A 8 -3.02 -17.31 4.79
N ILE A 9 -3.65 -16.43 5.58
CA ILE A 9 -4.34 -16.73 6.83
C ILE A 9 -5.61 -15.86 6.86
N ASP A 10 -6.79 -16.48 6.68
CA ASP A 10 -8.05 -15.77 6.42
C ASP A 10 -7.87 -14.77 5.25
N HIS A 11 -8.15 -13.48 5.45
CA HIS A 11 -8.07 -12.45 4.41
C HIS A 11 -6.71 -11.75 4.33
N ARG A 12 -5.74 -12.17 5.14
CA ARG A 12 -4.40 -11.59 5.20
C ARG A 12 -3.40 -12.49 4.50
N SER A 13 -2.38 -11.87 3.91
CA SER A 13 -1.31 -12.60 3.25
C SER A 13 0.06 -12.01 3.50
N PHE A 14 1.05 -12.89 3.43
CA PHE A 14 2.47 -12.58 3.57
C PHE A 14 3.27 -13.37 2.54
N TYR A 15 4.54 -13.02 2.34
CA TYR A 15 5.39 -13.72 1.37
C TYR A 15 6.64 -14.31 2.01
N THR A 16 7.07 -15.44 1.50
CA THR A 16 8.44 -15.93 1.66
C THR A 16 9.23 -15.61 0.40
N MET A 17 10.45 -15.10 0.54
CA MET A 17 11.37 -14.89 -0.57
C MET A 17 12.63 -15.76 -0.42
N SER A 18 13.07 -16.37 -1.51
CA SER A 18 14.32 -17.11 -1.57
C SER A 18 15.13 -16.76 -2.82
N ASP A 19 16.41 -16.46 -2.65
CA ASP A 19 17.37 -16.25 -3.75
C ASP A 19 18.79 -16.63 -3.32
N GLY A 20 19.45 -17.50 -4.11
CA GLY A 20 20.89 -17.75 -4.03
C GLY A 20 21.48 -18.18 -2.67
N GLY A 21 20.66 -18.55 -1.69
CA GLY A 21 21.07 -18.89 -0.32
C GLY A 21 20.49 -18.00 0.78
N THR A 22 19.76 -16.94 0.44
CA THR A 22 19.05 -16.09 1.40
C THR A 22 17.58 -16.49 1.46
N ARG A 23 17.02 -16.55 2.68
CA ARG A 23 15.57 -16.78 2.88
C ARG A 23 14.97 -15.72 3.79
N CYS A 24 13.97 -15.02 3.28
CA CYS A 24 13.34 -13.89 3.95
C CYS A 24 11.84 -14.11 4.10
N LEU A 25 11.26 -13.57 5.18
CA LEU A 25 9.83 -13.35 5.34
C LEU A 25 9.50 -11.88 5.07
N LEU A 26 8.37 -11.65 4.42
CA LEU A 26 7.81 -10.33 4.14
C LEU A 26 6.42 -10.29 4.79
N ASP A 27 6.26 -9.46 5.83
CA ASP A 27 5.01 -9.20 6.57
C ASP A 27 4.31 -10.41 7.20
N PHE A 28 5.03 -11.17 8.02
CA PHE A 28 4.43 -12.28 8.77
C PHE A 28 3.22 -11.83 9.61
N THR A 29 2.05 -12.39 9.30
CA THR A 29 0.75 -11.97 9.83
C THR A 29 0.13 -13.03 10.73
N ALA A 30 -0.84 -12.62 11.56
CA ALA A 30 -1.62 -13.51 12.41
C ALA A 30 -3.11 -13.14 12.42
N LYS A 31 -3.96 -14.16 12.61
CA LYS A 31 -5.41 -14.00 12.78
C LYS A 31 -5.78 -14.15 14.26
N LEU A 32 -6.62 -13.27 14.78
CA LEU A 32 -7.20 -13.43 16.12
C LEU A 32 -8.07 -14.69 16.15
N TYR A 33 -7.77 -15.63 17.06
CA TYR A 33 -8.48 -16.90 17.16
C TYR A 33 -9.81 -16.76 17.91
N GLY A 34 -10.82 -17.41 17.36
CA GLY A 34 -12.14 -17.56 17.95
C GLY A 34 -13.21 -16.74 17.26
N LYS A 35 -14.45 -17.01 17.62
CA LYS A 35 -15.63 -16.33 17.08
C LYS A 35 -16.59 -15.91 18.19
N ASN A 36 -17.56 -15.08 17.85
CA ASN A 36 -18.60 -14.63 18.79
C ASN A 36 -18.04 -14.02 20.09
N PHE A 37 -17.04 -13.14 19.97
CA PHE A 37 -16.43 -12.45 21.10
C PHE A 37 -17.49 -11.72 21.96
N LYS A 38 -17.51 -12.04 23.25
CA LYS A 38 -18.47 -11.55 24.24
C LYS A 38 -17.74 -11.08 25.48
N PHE A 39 -18.35 -10.19 26.24
CA PHE A 39 -17.83 -9.87 27.56
C PHE A 39 -17.91 -11.09 28.49
N PRO A 40 -16.90 -11.29 29.35
CA PRO A 40 -16.93 -12.32 30.37
C PRO A 40 -18.15 -12.16 31.28
N THR A 41 -18.77 -13.28 31.62
CA THR A 41 -19.82 -13.37 32.64
C THR A 41 -19.44 -14.45 33.65
N PHE A 42 -20.18 -14.55 34.75
CA PHE A 42 -19.98 -15.65 35.71
C PHE A 42 -20.07 -17.04 35.07
N ASN A 43 -20.92 -17.20 34.04
CA ASN A 43 -21.12 -18.48 33.34
C ASN A 43 -20.17 -18.67 32.14
N ALA A 44 -19.54 -17.59 31.67
CA ALA A 44 -18.64 -17.57 30.53
C ALA A 44 -17.41 -16.74 30.91
N PRO A 45 -16.45 -17.31 31.67
CA PRO A 45 -15.32 -16.57 32.21
C PRO A 45 -14.38 -16.07 31.11
N ARG A 46 -13.50 -15.12 31.43
CA ARG A 46 -12.51 -14.59 30.49
C ARG A 46 -11.63 -15.72 29.95
N LYS A 47 -11.42 -15.74 28.63
CA LYS A 47 -10.42 -16.58 27.96
C LYS A 47 -9.18 -15.74 27.64
N SER A 48 -8.00 -16.36 27.67
CA SER A 48 -6.78 -15.72 27.14
C SER A 48 -6.91 -15.48 25.64
N ILE A 49 -6.33 -14.39 25.16
CA ILE A 49 -6.31 -14.09 23.73
C ILE A 49 -5.33 -15.02 23.03
N LYS A 50 -5.76 -15.58 21.90
CA LYS A 50 -4.94 -16.48 21.09
C LYS A 50 -4.94 -16.02 19.64
N PHE A 51 -3.90 -16.41 18.91
CA PHE A 51 -3.73 -16.09 17.49
C PHE A 51 -3.40 -17.34 16.70
N LEU A 52 -3.97 -17.46 15.51
CA LEU A 52 -3.60 -18.44 14.50
C LEU A 52 -2.48 -17.87 13.63
N VAL A 53 -1.42 -18.66 13.45
CA VAL A 53 -0.30 -18.36 12.54
C VAL A 53 -0.03 -19.55 11.63
N ARG A 54 0.50 -19.30 10.43
CA ARG A 54 0.90 -20.35 9.49
C ARG A 54 2.16 -21.02 9.99
N ASP A 55 2.17 -22.35 9.99
CA ASP A 55 3.36 -23.13 10.28
C ASP A 55 4.32 -23.08 9.09
N LEU A 56 5.52 -22.60 9.35
CA LEU A 56 6.60 -22.57 8.37
C LEU A 56 7.64 -23.60 8.76
N GLN A 57 7.91 -24.56 7.88
CA GLN A 57 8.86 -25.65 8.15
C GLN A 57 10.32 -25.20 8.15
N ASP A 58 10.58 -23.98 7.69
CA ASP A 58 11.91 -23.49 7.38
C ASP A 58 12.39 -22.41 8.36
N ALA A 59 13.70 -22.38 8.59
CA ALA A 59 14.35 -21.27 9.25
C ALA A 59 14.58 -20.12 8.25
N PHE A 60 14.34 -18.90 8.68
CA PHE A 60 14.50 -17.70 7.87
C PHE A 60 15.61 -16.81 8.43
N ASP A 61 16.37 -16.19 7.54
CA ASP A 61 17.43 -15.26 7.93
C ASP A 61 16.83 -13.99 8.50
N SER A 62 15.79 -13.46 7.84
CA SER A 62 15.26 -12.13 8.12
C SER A 62 13.74 -12.07 7.94
N LEU A 63 13.09 -11.21 8.72
CA LEU A 63 11.73 -10.73 8.51
C LEU A 63 11.78 -9.24 8.17
N PHE A 64 11.13 -8.85 7.08
CA PHE A 64 10.93 -7.46 6.68
C PHE A 64 9.48 -7.06 6.95
N VAL A 65 9.31 -6.00 7.73
CA VAL A 65 8.00 -5.51 8.18
C VAL A 65 7.72 -4.17 7.51
N THR A 66 6.61 -4.09 6.76
CA THR A 66 6.16 -2.92 6.00
C THR A 66 5.11 -2.11 6.76
N LYS A 67 4.26 -2.78 7.52
CA LYS A 67 3.18 -2.18 8.32
C LYS A 67 2.94 -2.94 9.62
N THR A 68 2.10 -2.38 10.48
CA THR A 68 1.84 -2.94 11.82
C THR A 68 1.04 -4.24 11.75
N ASP A 69 1.60 -5.33 12.28
CA ASP A 69 0.89 -6.60 12.49
C ASP A 69 1.40 -7.30 13.76
N ILE A 70 0.48 -7.94 14.50
CA ILE A 70 0.81 -8.67 15.73
C ILE A 70 1.59 -9.97 15.45
N GLY A 71 1.46 -10.53 14.25
CA GLY A 71 2.16 -11.74 13.82
C GLY A 71 3.67 -11.64 13.95
N VAL A 72 4.24 -10.44 13.78
CA VAL A 72 5.67 -10.16 13.97
C VAL A 72 6.17 -10.62 15.36
N LEU A 73 5.35 -10.50 16.42
CA LEU A 73 5.72 -10.93 17.77
C LEU A 73 5.71 -12.46 17.94
N LEU A 74 4.97 -13.16 17.08
CA LEU A 74 4.81 -14.61 17.08
C LEU A 74 5.84 -15.31 16.18
N CYS A 75 6.57 -14.55 15.37
CA CYS A 75 7.59 -15.07 14.47
C CYS A 75 8.89 -15.41 15.22
N THR A 76 9.01 -16.66 15.67
CA THR A 76 10.20 -17.13 16.40
C THR A 76 11.30 -17.69 15.48
N SER A 77 10.96 -18.07 14.24
CA SER A 77 11.84 -18.77 13.29
C SER A 77 12.83 -17.87 12.51
N VAL A 78 12.86 -16.57 12.81
CA VAL A 78 13.74 -15.59 12.14
C VAL A 78 14.93 -15.19 13.01
N ARG A 79 16.06 -14.85 12.39
CA ARG A 79 17.24 -14.33 13.10
C ARG A 79 17.17 -12.82 13.32
N ARG A 80 16.70 -12.06 12.34
CA ARG A 80 16.59 -10.59 12.38
C ARG A 80 15.22 -10.12 11.93
N ILE A 81 14.76 -9.00 12.49
CA ILE A 81 13.50 -8.35 12.13
C ILE A 81 13.82 -6.91 11.73
N TYR A 82 13.75 -6.60 10.45
CA TYR A 82 13.94 -5.26 9.89
C TYR A 82 12.61 -4.52 9.92
N ILE A 83 12.58 -3.40 10.64
CA ILE A 83 11.36 -2.66 10.94
C ILE A 83 11.68 -1.20 11.24
N THR A 84 10.79 -0.28 10.89
CA THR A 84 10.96 1.12 11.28
C THR A 84 10.62 1.30 12.76
N LYS A 85 11.21 2.33 13.37
CA LYS A 85 10.96 2.66 14.78
C LYS A 85 9.48 2.98 15.06
N PRO A 86 8.73 3.70 14.20
CA PRO A 86 7.29 3.90 14.40
C PRO A 86 6.48 2.59 14.39
N ILE A 87 6.72 1.69 13.43
CA ILE A 87 5.99 0.41 13.36
C ILE A 87 6.29 -0.43 14.60
N TYR A 88 7.55 -0.50 15.05
CA TYR A 88 7.92 -1.22 16.27
C TYR A 88 7.09 -0.78 17.49
N TYR A 89 6.92 0.53 17.70
CA TYR A 89 6.10 1.02 18.80
C TYR A 89 4.61 0.75 18.60
N GLN A 90 4.10 0.84 17.37
CA GLN A 90 2.71 0.48 17.05
C GLN A 90 2.44 -1.00 17.33
N ILE A 91 3.38 -1.90 17.06
CA ILE A 91 3.25 -3.34 17.39
C ILE A 91 3.20 -3.54 18.91
N LEU A 92 4.03 -2.85 19.68
CA LEU A 92 4.00 -2.94 21.15
C LEU A 92 2.67 -2.42 21.73
N VAL A 93 2.12 -1.38 21.12
CA VAL A 93 0.80 -0.84 21.47
C VAL A 93 -0.29 -1.85 21.15
N LEU A 94 -0.27 -2.44 19.96
CA LEU A 94 -1.23 -3.45 19.55
C LEU A 94 -1.21 -4.65 20.51
N TYR A 95 -0.01 -5.07 20.95
CA TYR A 95 0.15 -6.07 21.99
C TYR A 95 -0.50 -5.67 23.31
N GLU A 96 -0.29 -4.43 23.78
CA GLU A 96 -0.91 -3.95 25.01
C GLU A 96 -2.44 -3.85 24.92
N GLU A 97 -2.97 -3.43 23.77
CA GLU A 97 -4.41 -3.40 23.53
C GLU A 97 -4.99 -4.82 23.59
N HIS A 98 -4.36 -5.79 22.93
CA HIS A 98 -4.79 -7.18 23.01
C HIS A 98 -4.66 -7.78 24.42
N MET A 99 -3.62 -7.45 25.19
CA MET A 99 -3.47 -7.90 26.58
C MET A 99 -4.57 -7.32 27.49
N ALA A 100 -5.01 -6.10 27.22
CA ALA A 100 -6.08 -5.44 27.95
C ALA A 100 -7.48 -6.00 27.60
N MET A 101 -7.62 -6.72 26.49
CA MET A 101 -8.90 -7.28 26.07
C MET A 101 -9.47 -8.26 27.10
N GLN A 102 -10.74 -8.05 27.42
CA GLN A 102 -11.52 -8.89 28.31
C GLN A 102 -12.67 -9.52 27.54
N TYR A 103 -12.40 -10.70 26.95
CA TYR A 103 -13.41 -11.44 26.20
C TYR A 103 -13.51 -12.91 26.64
N ASN A 104 -14.68 -13.47 26.42
CA ASN A 104 -14.92 -14.87 26.18
C ASN A 104 -15.25 -15.04 24.68
N TYR A 105 -14.89 -16.16 24.08
CA TYR A 105 -15.18 -16.45 22.67
C TYR A 105 -15.41 -17.95 22.49
N ASP A 106 -16.12 -18.29 21.41
CA ASP A 106 -16.31 -19.66 20.98
C ASP A 106 -15.06 -20.10 20.20
N ASP A 107 -14.60 -21.31 20.46
CA ASP A 107 -13.44 -21.86 19.77
C ASP A 107 -13.80 -22.08 18.28
N GLU A 108 -12.86 -21.76 17.40
CA GLU A 108 -12.97 -22.03 15.97
C GLU A 108 -12.08 -23.22 15.58
N GLU A 109 -12.38 -23.85 14.44
CA GLU A 109 -11.54 -24.92 13.91
C GLU A 109 -10.17 -24.34 13.52
N VAL A 110 -9.12 -25.07 13.86
CA VAL A 110 -7.75 -24.72 13.49
C VAL A 110 -7.50 -25.28 12.10
N GLU A 111 -7.20 -24.40 11.15
CA GLU A 111 -6.92 -24.78 9.76
C GLU A 111 -5.63 -25.62 9.67
N ASP A 112 -5.60 -26.58 8.75
CA ASP A 112 -4.42 -27.41 8.51
C ASP A 112 -3.19 -26.56 8.16
N GLY A 113 -2.06 -26.85 8.79
CA GLY A 113 -0.82 -26.08 8.62
C GLY A 113 -0.81 -24.74 9.35
N THR A 114 -1.66 -24.57 10.37
CA THR A 114 -1.62 -23.44 11.29
C THR A 114 -1.44 -23.90 12.73
N SER A 115 -0.81 -23.04 13.54
CA SER A 115 -0.64 -23.24 14.98
C SER A 115 -1.24 -22.10 15.78
N LEU A 116 -1.64 -22.43 17.01
CA LEU A 116 -2.31 -21.53 17.94
C LEU A 116 -1.33 -21.04 18.99
N HIS A 117 -1.18 -19.73 19.11
CA HIS A 117 -0.27 -19.08 20.06
C HIS A 117 -1.03 -18.21 21.04
N CYS A 118 -0.75 -18.33 22.33
CA CYS A 118 -1.34 -17.47 23.34
C CYS A 118 -0.60 -16.14 23.40
N ILE A 119 -1.31 -15.04 23.60
CA ILE A 119 -0.67 -13.72 23.80
C ILE A 119 0.23 -13.70 25.05
N ASP A 120 -0.15 -14.49 26.07
CA ASP A 120 0.57 -14.57 27.34
C ASP A 120 1.96 -15.23 27.18
N ASP A 121 2.18 -15.97 26.08
CA ASP A 121 3.42 -16.70 25.78
C ASP A 121 4.42 -15.87 24.95
N ILE A 122 4.08 -14.63 24.58
CA ILE A 122 4.93 -13.77 23.76
C ILE A 122 6.17 -13.31 24.54
N ASP A 123 7.36 -13.73 24.07
CA ASP A 123 8.64 -13.25 24.60
C ASP A 123 9.06 -11.92 23.97
N LEU A 124 8.64 -10.81 24.60
CA LEU A 124 9.04 -9.47 24.19
C LEU A 124 10.55 -9.23 24.28
N ARG A 125 11.30 -9.95 25.12
CA ARG A 125 12.77 -9.79 25.21
C ARG A 125 13.42 -10.40 24.00
N LEU A 126 12.99 -11.60 23.61
CA LEU A 126 13.45 -12.26 22.39
C LEU A 126 13.12 -11.40 21.16
N PHE A 127 11.88 -10.91 21.03
CA PHE A 127 11.50 -10.00 19.95
C PHE A 127 12.45 -8.79 19.87
N LYS A 128 12.63 -8.06 20.98
CA LYS A 128 13.51 -6.89 21.05
C LYS A 128 14.95 -7.20 20.68
N SER A 129 15.46 -8.38 21.03
CA SER A 129 16.83 -8.78 20.71
C SER A 129 17.08 -9.04 19.22
N LYS A 130 16.02 -9.29 18.44
CA LYS A 130 16.09 -9.57 17.01
C LYS A 130 15.83 -8.33 16.14
N VAL A 131 15.28 -7.27 16.71
CA VAL A 131 14.89 -6.06 15.99
C VAL A 131 16.12 -5.29 15.50
N VAL A 132 16.10 -4.94 14.22
CA VAL A 132 17.04 -4.03 13.57
C VAL A 132 16.22 -2.87 13.03
N PHE A 133 16.47 -1.67 13.58
CA PHE A 133 15.79 -0.47 13.12
C PHE A 133 16.34 -0.02 11.78
N VAL A 134 15.43 0.29 10.86
CA VAL A 134 15.75 0.84 9.53
C VAL A 134 15.12 2.22 9.38
N ASN A 135 15.85 3.11 8.71
CA ASN A 135 15.39 4.45 8.35
C ASN A 135 14.88 4.47 6.90
N LEU A 136 14.15 5.51 6.54
CA LEU A 136 13.71 5.71 5.16
C LEU A 136 14.91 5.81 4.21
N HIS A 137 14.78 5.20 3.03
CA HIS A 137 15.82 5.07 2.00
C HIS A 137 17.12 4.39 2.44
N GLU A 138 17.14 3.74 3.61
CA GLU A 138 18.28 2.95 4.05
C GLU A 138 18.47 1.73 3.16
N LYS A 139 19.73 1.42 2.84
CA LYS A 139 20.12 0.26 2.03
C LYS A 139 20.69 -0.83 2.92
N ILE A 140 20.05 -2.00 2.88
CA ILE A 140 20.43 -3.20 3.61
C ILE A 140 21.01 -4.18 2.59
N ARG A 141 22.23 -4.68 2.82
CA ARG A 141 22.86 -5.66 1.93
C ARG A 141 22.78 -7.05 2.54
N LEU A 142 22.06 -7.95 1.87
CA LEU A 142 21.97 -9.37 2.22
C LEU A 142 22.50 -10.20 1.05
N PHE A 143 23.71 -10.74 1.19
CA PHE A 143 24.39 -11.50 0.14
C PHE A 143 24.39 -10.73 -1.21
N ASN A 144 23.62 -11.24 -2.18
CA ASN A 144 23.51 -10.80 -3.56
C ASN A 144 22.28 -9.90 -3.80
N ILE A 145 21.64 -9.46 -2.71
CA ILE A 145 20.45 -8.62 -2.75
C ILE A 145 20.74 -7.33 -1.99
N THR A 146 20.45 -6.20 -2.62
CA THR A 146 20.37 -4.91 -1.94
C THR A 146 18.91 -4.58 -1.73
N ILE A 147 18.53 -4.28 -0.50
CA ILE A 147 17.15 -4.00 -0.11
C ILE A 147 17.10 -2.54 0.34
N LYS A 148 16.22 -1.75 -0.28
CA LYS A 148 16.01 -0.35 0.06
C LYS A 148 14.61 -0.16 0.62
N THR A 149 14.50 0.55 1.72
CA THR A 149 13.20 0.96 2.27
C THR A 149 12.64 2.15 1.49
N THR A 150 11.36 2.13 1.16
CA THR A 150 10.65 3.25 0.50
C THR A 150 9.41 3.64 1.30
N SER A 151 8.99 4.90 1.24
CA SER A 151 7.83 5.40 1.98
C SER A 151 6.54 4.89 1.33
N SER A 152 5.58 4.41 2.13
CA SER A 152 4.26 4.03 1.62
C SER A 152 3.28 5.19 1.54
N GLY A 153 3.51 6.26 2.31
CA GLY A 153 2.58 7.37 2.48
C GLY A 153 1.24 7.05 3.15
N ALA A 154 1.01 5.79 3.54
CA ALA A 154 -0.28 5.34 4.06
C ALA A 154 -0.44 5.56 5.57
N GLY A 155 0.64 5.36 6.33
CA GLY A 155 0.63 5.46 7.80
C GLY A 155 2.00 5.88 8.36
N LEU A 156 2.03 6.22 9.65
CA LEU A 156 3.26 6.71 10.28
C LEU A 156 4.35 5.63 10.28
N GLY A 157 5.43 5.90 9.54
CA GLY A 157 6.58 5.00 9.41
C GLY A 157 6.30 3.71 8.64
N TRP A 158 5.16 3.61 7.96
CA TRP A 158 4.87 2.52 7.05
C TRP A 158 5.75 2.65 5.80
N ILE A 159 6.36 1.54 5.41
CA ILE A 159 7.35 1.49 4.33
C ILE A 159 7.08 0.31 3.41
N ASN A 160 7.60 0.37 2.19
CA ASN A 160 7.69 -0.75 1.28
C ASN A 160 9.18 -1.14 1.11
N TYR A 161 9.46 -2.31 0.54
CA TYR A 161 10.84 -2.76 0.31
C TYR A 161 11.09 -2.97 -1.18
N GLU A 162 12.11 -2.29 -1.69
CA GLU A 162 12.64 -2.45 -3.04
C GLU A 162 13.85 -3.38 -3.00
N PHE A 163 13.80 -4.48 -3.74
CA PHE A 163 14.85 -5.47 -3.88
C PHE A 163 15.59 -5.22 -5.18
N THR A 164 16.91 -5.05 -5.11
CA THR A 164 17.81 -5.00 -6.26
C THR A 164 18.67 -6.26 -6.27
N PHE A 165 18.58 -7.03 -7.35
CA PHE A 165 19.34 -8.26 -7.57
C PHE A 165 20.67 -7.98 -8.29
N ASP A 166 21.57 -8.98 -8.35
CA ASP A 166 22.92 -8.85 -8.94
C ASP A 166 22.93 -8.34 -10.39
N ASN A 167 21.92 -8.72 -11.19
CA ASN A 167 21.78 -8.28 -12.58
C ASN A 167 21.22 -6.85 -12.72
N GLY A 168 21.03 -6.14 -11.61
CA GLY A 168 20.44 -4.80 -11.56
C GLY A 168 18.92 -4.79 -11.62
N THR A 169 18.26 -5.93 -11.81
CA THR A 169 16.80 -6.03 -11.78
C THR A 169 16.25 -5.59 -10.43
N THR A 170 15.15 -4.85 -10.46
CA THR A 170 14.45 -4.32 -9.29
C THR A 170 13.04 -4.89 -9.15
N LEU A 171 12.67 -5.28 -7.93
CA LEU A 171 11.29 -5.59 -7.54
C LEU A 171 10.89 -4.73 -6.34
N LEU A 172 9.75 -4.06 -6.42
CA LEU A 172 9.13 -3.39 -5.27
C LEU A 172 8.04 -4.28 -4.69
N TYR A 173 8.19 -4.67 -3.43
CA TYR A 173 7.15 -5.32 -2.65
C TYR A 173 6.30 -4.28 -1.94
N LEU A 174 5.03 -4.18 -2.35
CA LEU A 174 4.11 -3.12 -1.98
C LEU A 174 2.92 -3.69 -1.20
N THR A 175 2.77 -3.28 0.06
CA THR A 175 1.64 -3.70 0.92
C THR A 175 0.70 -2.58 1.29
N SER A 176 1.16 -1.33 1.12
CA SER A 176 0.40 -0.10 1.34
C SER A 176 0.95 0.97 0.42
N TYR A 177 0.08 1.85 -0.07
CA TYR A 177 0.45 2.99 -0.91
C TYR A 177 -0.63 4.05 -0.82
N SER A 178 -0.27 5.31 -0.65
CA SER A 178 -1.21 6.43 -0.65
C SER A 178 -0.81 7.47 -1.68
N LEU A 179 -1.76 7.81 -2.56
CA LEU A 179 -1.67 8.98 -3.43
C LEU A 179 -2.14 10.27 -2.74
N GLU A 180 -2.75 10.14 -1.56
CA GLU A 180 -3.28 11.27 -0.82
C GLU A 180 -2.20 11.94 0.02
N GLN A 181 -2.29 13.26 0.11
CA GLN A 181 -1.43 14.05 0.98
C GLN A 181 -1.91 13.94 2.42
N LYS A 182 -1.14 13.23 3.24
CA LYS A 182 -1.41 13.03 4.67
C LYS A 182 -0.43 13.82 5.56
N PHE A 183 -0.60 13.67 6.87
CA PHE A 183 0.31 14.24 7.88
C PHE A 183 1.71 13.58 7.85
N TYR A 184 1.80 12.32 7.43
CA TYR A 184 3.06 11.58 7.32
C TYR A 184 3.77 11.87 6.00
N LEU A 185 5.02 11.41 5.89
CA LEU A 185 5.79 11.48 4.65
C LEU A 185 4.99 10.92 3.46
N PRO A 186 5.05 11.55 2.26
CA PRO A 186 4.36 11.05 1.08
C PRO A 186 4.94 9.72 0.62
N ALA A 187 4.20 9.00 -0.22
CA ALA A 187 4.70 7.77 -0.84
C ALA A 187 5.83 8.08 -1.83
N ASP A 188 6.82 7.19 -1.90
CA ASP A 188 7.88 7.31 -2.90
C ASP A 188 7.37 6.92 -4.30
N PRO A 189 7.93 7.51 -5.38
CA PRO A 189 7.57 7.13 -6.74
C PRO A 189 7.82 5.65 -7.03
N LEU A 190 6.88 5.02 -7.75
CA LEU A 190 6.98 3.62 -8.15
C LEU A 190 7.91 3.47 -9.37
N CYS A 191 9.23 3.40 -9.12
CA CYS A 191 10.25 3.28 -10.16
C CYS A 191 11.05 1.96 -10.02
N THR A 192 10.44 0.85 -10.42
CA THR A 192 10.99 -0.52 -10.33
C THR A 192 10.79 -1.26 -11.66
N ASP A 193 11.40 -2.43 -11.87
CA ASP A 193 11.12 -3.27 -13.06
C ASP A 193 9.87 -4.13 -12.84
N TYR A 194 9.78 -4.72 -11.65
CA TYR A 194 8.66 -5.55 -11.22
C TYR A 194 7.96 -4.93 -10.02
N LEU A 195 6.64 -5.00 -10.01
CA LEU A 195 5.81 -4.57 -8.89
C LEU A 195 5.06 -5.77 -8.32
N LEU A 196 5.29 -6.10 -7.05
CA LEU A 196 4.55 -7.14 -6.33
C LEU A 196 3.63 -6.49 -5.31
N ILE A 197 2.33 -6.44 -5.62
CA ILE A 197 1.29 -5.88 -4.76
C ILE A 197 0.70 -6.99 -3.88
N ASN A 198 0.81 -6.82 -2.56
CA ASN A 198 0.21 -7.70 -1.56
C ASN A 198 -0.86 -6.93 -0.76
N LYS A 199 -2.13 -7.08 -1.16
CA LYS A 199 -3.29 -6.43 -0.55
C LYS A 199 -4.21 -7.47 0.09
N ASN A 200 -4.88 -7.09 1.18
CA ASN A 200 -5.84 -7.99 1.81
C ASN A 200 -7.00 -8.26 0.84
N GLU A 201 -7.44 -9.52 0.72
CA GLU A 201 -8.43 -9.91 -0.30
C GLU A 201 -9.78 -9.21 -0.09
N ARG A 202 -10.16 -8.96 1.17
CA ARG A 202 -11.36 -8.16 1.51
C ARG A 202 -11.27 -6.74 0.97
N GLU A 203 -10.09 -6.12 0.91
CA GLU A 203 -9.93 -4.76 0.37
C GLU A 203 -10.18 -4.70 -1.14
N LEU A 204 -10.05 -5.83 -1.86
CA LEU A 204 -10.32 -5.93 -3.30
C LEU A 204 -11.82 -6.09 -3.57
N GLU A 205 -12.53 -6.95 -2.82
CA GLU A 205 -13.97 -7.20 -2.99
C GLU A 205 -14.82 -5.94 -2.76
N TYR A 206 -14.40 -5.04 -1.86
CA TYR A 206 -15.09 -3.77 -1.63
C TYR A 206 -14.81 -2.70 -2.70
N GLN A 207 -13.79 -2.88 -3.54
CA GLN A 207 -13.47 -1.94 -4.62
C GLN A 207 -14.28 -2.22 -5.89
N ASP A 208 -14.70 -3.47 -6.10
CA ASP A 208 -15.57 -3.88 -7.23
C ASP A 208 -17.07 -3.77 -6.92
N HIS A 209 -17.46 -3.76 -5.64
CA HIS A 209 -18.83 -3.49 -5.21
C HIS A 209 -18.97 -2.06 -4.71
N GLN A 210 -19.15 -1.11 -5.63
CA GLN A 210 -19.76 0.19 -5.30
C GLN A 210 -21.11 -0.08 -4.64
N PHE A 211 -21.20 0.17 -3.33
CA PHE A 211 -22.42 0.01 -2.55
C PHE A 211 -23.54 0.91 -3.10
N ASN A 212 -24.49 0.29 -3.80
CA ASN A 212 -25.88 0.67 -3.71
C ASN A 212 -26.45 0.13 -2.37
N ASP A 213 -27.40 0.87 -1.79
CA ASP A 213 -28.20 0.57 -0.60
C ASP A 213 -27.52 0.72 0.78
N ASP A 214 -27.57 1.94 1.31
CA ASP A 214 -28.69 2.37 2.16
C ASP A 214 -28.70 3.92 2.20
N THR A 215 -29.57 4.53 1.39
CA THR A 215 -29.91 5.94 1.50
C THR A 215 -30.27 6.28 2.94
N ILE A 216 -29.52 7.22 3.52
CA ILE A 216 -29.94 8.00 4.68
C ILE A 216 -31.38 8.46 4.40
N GLU A 217 -32.36 8.01 5.20
CA GLU A 217 -33.67 8.66 5.23
C GLU A 217 -33.44 10.11 5.61
N ILE A 218 -33.45 10.98 4.60
CA ILE A 218 -33.60 12.40 4.78
C ILE A 218 -34.99 12.56 5.41
N VAL A 219 -35.00 12.85 6.71
CA VAL A 219 -36.17 13.43 7.37
C VAL A 219 -36.47 14.73 6.63
N ASN A 220 -37.38 14.65 5.66
CA ASN A 220 -37.95 15.80 5.00
C ASN A 220 -38.87 16.50 6.01
N GLU A 221 -38.34 17.50 6.72
CA GLU A 221 -39.16 18.62 7.14
C GLU A 221 -39.07 19.68 6.04
N ILE A 222 -40.14 19.81 5.26
CA ILE A 222 -40.91 21.03 5.02
C ILE A 222 -42.08 20.61 4.12
N ASP A 223 -43.29 20.74 4.66
CA ASP A 223 -44.54 20.76 3.92
C ASP A 223 -44.41 21.73 2.73
N VAL A 224 -44.33 21.19 1.52
CA VAL A 224 -44.68 21.94 0.32
C VAL A 224 -45.92 21.29 -0.25
N GLN A 225 -47.04 21.97 0.01
CA GLN A 225 -48.32 21.71 -0.63
C GLN A 225 -48.10 21.64 -2.14
N ARG A 226 -48.44 20.50 -2.74
CA ARG A 226 -48.52 20.36 -4.19
C ARG A 226 -49.76 21.12 -4.67
N GLU A 227 -49.59 22.39 -5.02
CA GLU A 227 -50.56 23.05 -5.90
C GLU A 227 -50.47 22.41 -7.29
N LYS A 228 -51.60 21.87 -7.76
CA LYS A 228 -51.77 21.44 -9.15
C LYS A 228 -51.88 22.69 -10.02
N THR A 229 -50.85 22.98 -10.80
CA THR A 229 -50.99 23.88 -11.95
C THR A 229 -51.53 23.10 -13.15
N SER A 230 -52.61 23.62 -13.73
CA SER A 230 -53.51 22.92 -14.66
C SER A 230 -53.43 23.48 -16.09
N SER A 231 -52.25 23.89 -16.55
CA SER A 231 -52.09 24.34 -17.94
C SER A 231 -50.66 24.19 -18.45
N ILE A 232 -50.55 23.63 -19.66
CA ILE A 232 -49.32 23.49 -20.44
C ILE A 232 -48.70 24.86 -20.78
N ASP A 233 -49.48 25.93 -20.77
CA ASP A 233 -49.00 27.29 -21.10
C ASP A 233 -48.09 27.89 -20.02
N GLU A 234 -48.19 27.46 -18.75
CA GLU A 234 -47.27 27.90 -17.68
C GLU A 234 -45.91 27.17 -17.73
N LEU A 235 -45.87 25.93 -18.23
CA LEU A 235 -44.64 25.17 -18.47
C LEU A 235 -43.81 25.79 -19.61
N ILE A 236 -44.48 26.27 -20.66
CA ILE A 236 -43.83 26.95 -21.81
C ILE A 236 -43.25 28.31 -21.38
N LYS A 237 -43.84 28.97 -20.39
CA LYS A 237 -43.34 30.24 -19.83
C LYS A 237 -42.08 30.04 -18.96
N LYS A 238 -41.97 28.91 -18.23
CA LYS A 238 -40.77 28.56 -17.43
C LYS A 238 -39.57 28.18 -18.29
N GLN A 239 -39.76 27.41 -19.37
CA GLN A 239 -38.67 27.04 -20.29
C GLN A 239 -38.05 28.24 -21.03
N ARG A 240 -38.83 29.30 -21.27
CA ARG A 240 -38.31 30.54 -21.88
C ARG A 240 -37.47 31.41 -20.95
N ILE A 241 -37.60 31.26 -19.62
CA ILE A 241 -36.78 31.99 -18.65
C ILE A 241 -35.40 31.31 -18.51
N GLU A 242 -35.34 29.98 -18.52
CA GLU A 242 -34.07 29.22 -18.46
C GLU A 242 -33.20 29.38 -19.72
N GLN A 243 -33.80 29.61 -20.90
CA GLN A 243 -33.03 29.89 -22.12
C GLN A 243 -32.45 31.30 -22.19
N ILE A 244 -33.00 32.27 -21.46
CA ILE A 244 -32.49 33.66 -21.41
C ILE A 244 -31.30 33.74 -20.43
N GLU A 245 -31.34 33.01 -19.30
CA GLU A 245 -30.19 32.93 -18.37
C GLU A 245 -28.98 32.16 -18.95
N MET A 246 -29.20 31.23 -19.90
CA MET A 246 -28.12 30.54 -20.64
C MET A 246 -27.45 31.39 -21.73
N ILE A 247 -28.06 32.49 -22.16
CA ILE A 247 -27.48 33.39 -23.19
C ILE A 247 -26.58 34.45 -22.53
N GLU A 248 -26.89 34.91 -21.32
CA GLU A 248 -26.06 35.92 -20.62
C GLU A 248 -24.73 35.37 -20.07
N GLN A 249 -24.57 34.05 -19.92
CA GLN A 249 -23.30 33.43 -19.51
C GLN A 249 -22.35 33.07 -20.67
N LYS A 250 -22.75 33.26 -21.93
CA LYS A 250 -21.95 32.90 -23.12
C LYS A 250 -21.16 34.05 -23.75
N ASP A 251 -21.32 35.29 -23.30
CA ASP A 251 -20.65 36.46 -23.88
C ASP A 251 -19.35 36.90 -23.16
N PHE A 252 -18.79 36.10 -22.25
CA PHE A 252 -17.55 36.47 -21.53
C PHE A 252 -16.32 35.58 -21.69
N TYR A 253 -16.37 34.52 -22.49
CA TYR A 253 -15.15 33.76 -22.85
C TYR A 253 -15.26 33.18 -24.26
N ASN A 254 -14.80 33.95 -25.24
CA ASN A 254 -14.36 33.43 -26.54
C ASN A 254 -13.22 34.30 -27.05
N GLN A 255 -11.99 33.79 -26.97
CA GLN A 255 -11.06 33.76 -28.10
C GLN A 255 -9.94 32.74 -27.84
N ASP A 256 -9.72 31.92 -28.87
CA ASP A 256 -8.59 31.03 -29.18
C ASP A 256 -8.58 29.57 -28.64
N GLU A 257 -9.38 28.75 -29.34
CA GLU A 257 -9.14 27.43 -29.98
C GLU A 257 -8.33 26.26 -29.35
N PRO A 258 -8.65 24.99 -29.75
CA PRO A 258 -8.73 23.80 -28.88
C PRO A 258 -7.52 22.87 -29.01
N SER A 259 -7.23 21.96 -28.06
CA SER A 259 -7.71 20.56 -28.12
C SER A 259 -7.16 19.77 -26.93
N GLN A 260 -8.02 19.36 -25.98
CA GLN A 260 -7.86 18.19 -25.08
C GLN A 260 -9.02 18.19 -24.06
N LYS A 261 -10.20 17.71 -24.45
CA LYS A 261 -11.33 17.49 -23.54
C LYS A 261 -12.03 16.16 -23.85
N GLN A 262 -11.31 15.06 -23.65
CA GLN A 262 -11.93 13.76 -23.36
C GLN A 262 -11.27 13.01 -22.18
N GLN A 263 -10.21 13.56 -21.55
CA GLN A 263 -9.59 12.97 -20.35
C GLN A 263 -9.99 13.66 -19.03
N ASN A 264 -10.55 14.87 -19.05
CA ASN A 264 -10.85 15.61 -17.81
C ASN A 264 -12.16 15.21 -17.12
N THR A 265 -13.13 14.63 -17.82
CA THR A 265 -14.45 14.33 -17.23
C THR A 265 -14.40 13.17 -16.22
N LYS A 266 -13.55 12.17 -16.43
CA LYS A 266 -13.35 11.06 -15.46
C LYS A 266 -12.53 11.49 -14.23
N VAL A 267 -11.58 12.41 -14.41
CA VAL A 267 -10.77 12.96 -13.30
C VAL A 267 -11.64 13.86 -12.42
N GLU A 268 -12.50 14.69 -13.00
CA GLU A 268 -13.44 15.55 -12.26
C GLU A 268 -14.51 14.75 -11.50
N GLU A 269 -15.06 13.66 -12.06
CA GLU A 269 -15.99 12.77 -11.34
C GLU A 269 -15.34 12.05 -10.14
N THR A 270 -14.05 11.71 -10.25
CA THR A 270 -13.32 11.01 -9.17
C THR A 270 -12.90 11.99 -8.06
N VAL A 271 -12.56 13.24 -8.40
CA VAL A 271 -12.28 14.32 -7.44
C VAL A 271 -13.57 14.80 -6.75
N ALA A 272 -14.70 14.85 -7.46
CA ALA A 272 -16.01 15.19 -6.90
C ALA A 272 -16.53 14.14 -5.90
N ARG A 273 -16.19 12.85 -6.07
CA ARG A 273 -16.53 11.77 -5.13
C ARG A 273 -15.66 11.77 -3.86
N LYS A 274 -14.38 12.16 -3.95
CA LYS A 274 -13.46 12.27 -2.79
C LYS A 274 -13.89 13.34 -1.78
N SER A 275 -14.57 14.40 -2.23
CA SER A 275 -15.19 15.41 -1.35
C SER A 275 -16.36 14.82 -0.55
N SER A 276 -17.08 13.79 -1.04
CA SER A 276 -18.39 13.44 -0.46
C SER A 276 -18.32 12.78 0.93
N GLN A 277 -17.40 11.85 1.19
CA GLN A 277 -17.39 11.09 2.46
C GLN A 277 -16.80 11.86 3.64
N LEU A 278 -15.72 12.62 3.44
CA LEU A 278 -15.19 13.50 4.47
C LEU A 278 -16.17 14.64 4.75
N ASP A 279 -16.84 15.17 3.72
CA ASP A 279 -17.90 16.17 3.90
C ASP A 279 -19.14 15.60 4.59
N GLU A 280 -19.50 14.35 4.33
CA GLU A 280 -20.54 13.64 5.06
C GLU A 280 -20.17 13.44 6.52
N PHE A 281 -18.92 13.08 6.81
CA PHE A 281 -18.41 12.97 8.18
C PHE A 281 -18.43 14.33 8.90
N ASN A 282 -18.00 15.40 8.21
CA ASN A 282 -18.08 16.77 8.70
C ASN A 282 -19.54 17.17 9.02
N LYS A 283 -20.46 16.89 8.09
CA LYS A 283 -21.89 17.13 8.28
C LYS A 283 -22.45 16.30 9.43
N PHE A 284 -21.99 15.07 9.62
CA PHE A 284 -22.38 14.20 10.72
C PHE A 284 -21.96 14.78 12.07
N ILE A 285 -20.67 15.12 12.23
CA ILE A 285 -20.14 15.75 13.46
C ILE A 285 -20.93 17.02 13.78
N LYS A 286 -21.07 17.92 12.81
CA LYS A 286 -21.78 19.19 12.99
C LYS A 286 -23.24 18.96 13.38
N ARG A 287 -23.95 18.01 12.76
CA ARG A 287 -25.35 17.69 13.09
C ARG A 287 -25.50 17.12 14.50
N ALA A 288 -24.66 16.14 14.86
CA ALA A 288 -24.72 15.52 16.18
C ALA A 288 -24.39 16.51 17.30
N LEU A 289 -23.45 17.43 17.07
CA LEU A 289 -23.02 18.43 18.04
C LEU A 289 -23.83 19.73 18.00
N LYS A 290 -24.85 19.89 17.14
CA LYS A 290 -25.84 20.98 17.31
C LYS A 290 -26.65 20.84 18.59
N ARG A 291 -26.80 19.61 19.11
CA ARG A 291 -27.53 19.33 20.36
C ARG A 291 -26.66 19.71 21.56
N VAL A 292 -27.25 20.34 22.57
CA VAL A 292 -26.55 20.78 23.80
C VAL A 292 -25.84 19.63 24.53
N ASN A 293 -26.42 18.43 24.45
CA ASN A 293 -25.88 17.19 25.03
C ASN A 293 -25.50 16.16 23.94
N GLY A 294 -25.09 16.62 22.76
CA GLY A 294 -24.67 15.76 21.65
C GLY A 294 -23.48 14.88 22.04
N SER A 295 -23.56 13.58 21.73
CA SER A 295 -22.52 12.61 22.11
C SER A 295 -22.16 11.76 20.90
N ILE A 296 -20.90 11.84 20.46
CA ILE A 296 -20.39 11.02 19.37
C ILE A 296 -19.35 10.05 19.92
N PHE A 297 -19.49 8.78 19.58
CA PHE A 297 -18.45 7.78 19.76
C PHE A 297 -17.81 7.50 18.42
N ILE A 298 -16.48 7.48 18.37
CA ILE A 298 -15.71 7.17 17.18
C ILE A 298 -14.90 5.91 17.47
N GLN A 299 -15.23 4.81 16.81
CA GLN A 299 -14.42 3.60 16.87
C GLN A 299 -13.18 3.77 16.00
N HIS A 300 -12.00 3.50 16.57
CA HIS A 300 -10.72 3.69 15.87
C HIS A 300 -9.76 2.52 16.08
N ASP A 301 -8.83 2.38 15.13
CA ASP A 301 -7.61 1.60 15.30
C ASP A 301 -6.45 2.56 15.61
N LEU A 302 -5.85 2.44 16.78
CA LEU A 302 -4.74 3.30 17.22
C LEU A 302 -3.51 3.21 16.31
N THR A 303 -3.37 2.11 15.56
CA THR A 303 -2.18 1.80 14.75
C THR A 303 -2.37 2.11 13.27
N ASP A 304 -3.56 2.53 12.86
CA ASP A 304 -3.92 2.79 11.46
C ASP A 304 -4.58 4.18 11.32
N SER A 305 -5.90 4.24 11.17
CA SER A 305 -6.62 5.49 10.85
C SER A 305 -6.80 6.47 12.01
N PHE A 306 -6.43 6.12 13.24
CA PHE A 306 -6.69 6.95 14.41
C PHE A 306 -6.14 8.37 14.29
N ILE A 307 -4.88 8.52 13.88
CA ILE A 307 -4.22 9.83 13.85
C ILE A 307 -4.89 10.74 12.82
N ASP A 308 -5.15 10.25 11.61
CA ASP A 308 -5.80 11.02 10.54
C ASP A 308 -7.21 11.46 10.97
N VAL A 309 -8.01 10.54 11.52
CA VAL A 309 -9.36 10.86 12.03
C VAL A 309 -9.29 11.84 13.20
N ALA A 310 -8.41 11.59 14.17
CA ALA A 310 -8.33 12.38 15.39
C ALA A 310 -7.81 13.80 15.13
N MET A 311 -6.83 13.96 14.23
CA MET A 311 -6.34 15.27 13.81
C MET A 311 -7.39 16.03 13.01
N HIS A 312 -8.12 15.34 12.12
CA HIS A 312 -9.24 15.95 11.41
C HIS A 312 -10.37 16.39 12.35
N VAL A 313 -10.71 15.57 13.34
CA VAL A 313 -11.68 15.96 14.37
C VAL A 313 -11.18 17.15 15.18
N LEU A 314 -9.90 17.15 15.57
CA LEU A 314 -9.32 18.23 16.35
C LEU A 314 -9.38 19.57 15.59
N SER A 315 -9.07 19.58 14.29
CA SER A 315 -9.15 20.79 13.46
C SER A 315 -10.58 21.32 13.32
N LEU A 316 -11.58 20.43 13.31
CA LEU A 316 -13.00 20.82 13.28
C LEU A 316 -13.48 21.46 14.60
N ILE A 317 -12.89 21.10 15.74
CA ILE A 317 -13.38 21.48 17.08
C ILE A 317 -12.44 22.41 17.85
N GLU A 318 -11.31 22.83 17.26
CA GLU A 318 -10.22 23.53 17.94
C GLU A 318 -10.68 24.76 18.74
N GLN A 319 -11.60 25.55 18.19
CA GLN A 319 -12.14 26.77 18.83
C GLN A 319 -13.44 26.55 19.61
N SER A 320 -13.86 25.30 19.78
CA SER A 320 -15.12 24.94 20.43
C SER A 320 -14.94 24.57 21.91
N SER A 321 -16.05 24.53 22.65
CA SER A 321 -16.09 24.05 24.04
C SER A 321 -16.47 22.56 24.16
N ILE A 322 -16.30 21.81 23.07
CA ILE A 322 -16.65 20.38 22.98
C ILE A 322 -15.63 19.57 23.79
N ASN A 323 -16.11 18.60 24.58
CA ASN A 323 -15.20 17.74 25.34
C ASN A 323 -14.66 16.63 24.45
N LEU A 324 -13.34 16.44 24.44
CA LEU A 324 -12.68 15.39 23.67
C LEU A 324 -12.14 14.33 24.62
N PHE A 325 -12.59 13.09 24.43
CA PHE A 325 -12.13 11.94 25.21
C PHE A 325 -11.44 10.93 24.31
N ILE A 326 -10.32 10.37 24.78
CA ILE A 326 -9.74 9.17 24.18
C ILE A 326 -9.76 8.07 25.23
N VAL A 327 -10.39 6.96 24.89
CA VAL A 327 -10.53 5.76 25.71
C VAL A 327 -9.55 4.71 25.20
N SER A 328 -8.43 4.57 25.89
CA SER A 328 -7.42 3.56 25.56
C SER A 328 -6.46 3.35 26.72
N HIS A 329 -6.01 2.12 26.90
CA HIS A 329 -4.93 1.79 27.83
C HIS A 329 -3.55 2.25 27.35
N ALA A 330 -3.36 2.41 26.03
CA ALA A 330 -2.05 2.64 25.41
C ALA A 330 -1.87 4.07 24.86
N PHE A 331 -2.90 4.93 24.87
CA PHE A 331 -2.83 6.25 24.24
C PHE A 331 -1.67 7.12 24.73
N ASP A 332 -1.42 7.22 26.05
CA ASP A 332 -0.31 8.04 26.56
C ASP A 332 1.05 7.61 26.01
N LYS A 333 1.25 6.30 25.81
CA LYS A 333 2.48 5.75 25.24
C LYS A 333 2.59 6.12 23.76
N ILE A 334 1.52 5.90 22.99
CA ILE A 334 1.46 6.29 21.57
C ILE A 334 1.73 7.78 21.44
N TYR A 335 1.01 8.62 22.18
CA TYR A 335 1.12 10.07 22.14
C TYR A 335 2.57 10.53 22.34
N ALA A 336 3.28 9.95 23.31
CA ALA A 336 4.69 10.25 23.53
C ALA A 336 5.56 9.81 22.33
N GLN A 337 5.30 8.63 21.74
CA GLN A 337 6.05 8.16 20.58
C GLN A 337 5.77 8.99 19.32
N LEU A 338 4.50 9.32 19.03
CA LEU A 338 4.12 10.13 17.88
C LEU A 338 4.84 11.48 17.87
N ASN A 339 4.92 12.14 19.03
CA ASN A 339 5.58 13.43 19.16
C ASN A 339 7.13 13.33 19.19
N ASN A 340 7.69 12.12 19.36
CA ASN A 340 9.13 11.86 19.32
C ASN A 340 9.60 11.29 17.95
N GLN A 341 8.71 11.24 16.96
CA GLN A 341 8.96 10.66 15.63
C GLN A 341 8.66 11.69 14.52
N SER A 342 8.99 12.97 14.77
CA SER A 342 8.72 14.05 13.82
C SER A 342 9.46 13.90 12.49
N GLU A 343 10.54 13.12 12.45
CA GLU A 343 11.27 12.77 11.23
C GLU A 343 10.46 11.95 10.22
N TRP A 344 9.34 11.37 10.65
CA TRP A 344 8.41 10.60 9.81
C TRP A 344 7.17 11.40 9.37
N LEU A 345 7.15 12.71 9.65
CA LEU A 345 6.09 13.63 9.27
C LEU A 345 6.48 14.42 8.03
N ARG A 346 5.47 14.87 7.27
CA ARG A 346 5.68 15.65 6.05
C ARG A 346 6.31 17.01 6.33
N GLU A 347 5.82 17.69 7.35
CA GLU A 347 6.27 19.02 7.74
C GLU A 347 7.03 18.93 9.06
N GLN A 348 8.19 19.60 9.12
CA GLN A 348 8.87 19.80 10.38
C GLN A 348 8.04 20.75 11.23
N CYS A 349 7.48 20.24 12.32
CA CYS A 349 6.74 21.07 13.26
C CYS A 349 7.71 21.69 14.27
N ASP A 350 7.75 23.03 14.35
CA ASP A 350 8.48 23.76 15.40
C ASP A 350 7.92 23.50 16.81
N SER A 351 6.73 22.89 16.89
CA SER A 351 6.05 22.53 18.12
C SER A 351 5.53 21.09 18.07
N GLU A 352 5.01 20.60 19.20
CA GLU A 352 4.38 19.27 19.31
C GLU A 352 3.43 18.96 18.14
N PRO A 353 3.75 17.99 17.26
CA PRO A 353 3.03 17.76 16.00
C PRO A 353 1.58 17.27 16.21
N PHE A 354 1.32 16.58 17.32
CA PHE A 354 0.00 16.09 17.69
C PHE A 354 -0.44 16.73 19.01
N PRO A 355 -1.02 17.95 19.00
CA PRO A 355 -1.23 18.77 20.20
C PRO A 355 -2.48 18.37 21.00
N PHE A 356 -2.84 17.09 21.09
CA PHE A 356 -4.06 16.64 21.79
C PHE A 356 -4.11 17.16 23.24
N LYS A 357 -2.99 17.12 23.96
CA LYS A 357 -2.93 17.58 25.36
C LYS A 357 -2.97 19.10 25.51
N LYS A 358 -2.75 19.87 24.45
CA LYS A 358 -2.92 21.33 24.44
C LYS A 358 -4.40 21.73 24.29
N TYR A 359 -5.25 20.83 23.79
CA TYR A 359 -6.67 21.10 23.69
C TYR A 359 -7.32 21.19 25.07
N ARG A 360 -7.89 22.35 25.40
CA ARG A 360 -8.36 22.71 26.75
C ARG A 360 -9.33 21.70 27.36
N PHE A 361 -10.18 21.09 26.55
CA PHE A 361 -11.24 20.17 26.99
C PHE A 361 -10.92 18.70 26.69
N PHE A 362 -9.62 18.38 26.56
CA PHE A 362 -9.14 17.03 26.34
C PHE A 362 -9.04 16.23 27.65
N LYS A 363 -9.43 14.95 27.60
CA LYS A 363 -9.17 13.97 28.65
C LYS A 363 -8.82 12.60 28.07
N HIS A 364 -7.71 12.04 28.52
CA HIS A 364 -7.40 10.63 28.32
C HIS A 364 -7.98 9.80 29.47
N ILE A 365 -8.69 8.73 29.14
CA ILE A 365 -9.28 7.79 30.09
C ILE A 365 -8.96 6.35 29.68
N ARG A 366 -8.96 5.43 30.66
CA ARG A 366 -8.55 4.03 30.43
C ARG A 366 -9.69 3.13 29.97
N ASN A 367 -10.93 3.46 30.33
CA ASN A 367 -12.11 2.65 29.99
C ASN A 367 -13.37 3.52 30.00
N LEU A 368 -14.47 2.93 29.52
CA LEU A 368 -15.78 3.56 29.43
C LEU A 368 -16.51 3.73 30.78
N ASN A 369 -16.00 3.17 31.88
CA ASN A 369 -16.55 3.36 33.24
C ASN A 369 -16.14 4.72 33.82
N TYR A 370 -16.37 5.77 33.06
CA TYR A 370 -16.04 7.15 33.43
C TYR A 370 -17.33 7.98 33.53
N ALA A 371 -17.39 8.86 34.52
CA ALA A 371 -18.50 9.80 34.68
C ALA A 371 -18.36 10.94 33.67
N PHE A 372 -18.81 10.70 32.43
CA PHE A 372 -18.80 11.69 31.36
C PHE A 372 -19.71 12.88 31.69
N THR A 373 -19.27 14.08 31.32
CA THR A 373 -20.06 15.32 31.48
C THR A 373 -21.28 15.31 30.56
N GLU A 374 -22.39 15.93 30.95
CA GLU A 374 -23.59 16.02 30.07
C GLU A 374 -23.41 16.93 28.85
N LYS A 375 -22.38 17.77 28.84
CA LYS A 375 -22.02 18.65 27.71
C LYS A 375 -21.70 17.86 26.42
N GLN A 376 -21.71 18.57 25.31
CA GLN A 376 -21.20 18.10 24.01
C GLN A 376 -19.85 17.41 24.14
N LYS A 377 -19.73 16.25 23.50
CA LYS A 377 -18.53 15.42 23.58
C LYS A 377 -18.33 14.51 22.37
N ILE A 378 -17.05 14.27 22.09
CA ILE A 378 -16.57 13.27 21.15
C ILE A 378 -15.68 12.30 21.93
N ILE A 379 -15.95 11.01 21.79
CA ILE A 379 -15.29 9.94 22.55
C ILE A 379 -14.69 8.96 21.55
N PHE A 380 -13.36 8.95 21.45
CA PHE A 380 -12.61 7.95 20.69
C PHE A 380 -12.49 6.68 21.51
N VAL A 381 -12.85 5.55 20.93
CA VAL A 381 -12.84 4.24 21.58
C VAL A 381 -12.18 3.21 20.66
N GLY A 382 -11.35 2.32 21.20
CA GLY A 382 -10.71 1.26 20.43
C GLY A 382 -11.71 0.37 19.68
N LYS A 383 -11.34 -0.07 18.46
CA LYS A 383 -12.21 -0.81 17.53
C LYS A 383 -12.84 -2.09 18.08
N HIS A 384 -12.24 -2.68 19.11
CA HIS A 384 -12.72 -3.90 19.74
C HIS A 384 -13.64 -3.62 20.94
N GLU A 385 -13.60 -2.42 21.51
CA GLU A 385 -14.44 -2.09 22.65
C GLU A 385 -15.91 -1.98 22.23
N LYS A 386 -16.77 -2.74 22.90
CA LYS A 386 -18.22 -2.61 22.75
C LYS A 386 -18.67 -1.35 23.48
N ILE A 387 -19.28 -0.45 22.74
CA ILE A 387 -19.81 0.80 23.26
C ILE A 387 -21.19 0.52 23.87
N PRO A 388 -21.38 0.70 25.20
CA PRO A 388 -22.69 0.57 25.81
C PRO A 388 -23.58 1.78 25.46
N GLU A 389 -24.89 1.66 25.64
CA GLU A 389 -25.79 2.80 25.52
C GLU A 389 -25.70 3.65 26.80
N ILE A 390 -24.83 4.67 26.76
CA ILE A 390 -24.56 5.55 27.91
C ILE A 390 -25.48 6.79 27.85
N PHE A 391 -25.77 7.30 26.65
CA PHE A 391 -26.57 8.51 26.46
C PHE A 391 -27.71 8.29 25.47
N ARG A 392 -28.84 8.95 25.70
CA ARG A 392 -29.99 8.94 24.77
C ARG A 392 -29.67 9.55 23.40
N THR A 393 -28.72 10.48 23.34
CA THR A 393 -28.32 11.21 22.12
C THR A 393 -27.08 10.61 21.45
N GLN A 394 -26.61 9.45 21.93
CA GLN A 394 -25.42 8.78 21.46
C GLN A 394 -25.53 8.41 19.98
N GLN A 395 -24.52 8.79 19.21
CA GLN A 395 -24.30 8.35 17.85
C GLN A 395 -22.93 7.67 17.78
N VAL A 396 -22.82 6.63 16.96
CA VAL A 396 -21.56 5.90 16.79
C VAL A 396 -21.10 6.06 15.35
N ALA A 397 -19.87 6.54 15.16
CA ALA A 397 -19.18 6.58 13.89
C ALA A 397 -18.13 5.47 13.88
N CYS A 398 -18.13 4.71 12.79
CA CYS A 398 -17.29 3.54 12.61
C CYS A 398 -16.48 3.75 11.31
N PHE A 399 -15.14 3.80 11.40
CA PHE A 399 -14.27 3.98 10.21
C PHE A 399 -13.76 2.67 9.61
N ASN A 400 -13.84 1.62 10.42
CA ASN A 400 -13.57 0.23 10.06
C ASN A 400 -14.84 -0.56 10.36
N ARG A 401 -15.24 -1.49 9.47
CA ARG A 401 -16.47 -2.27 9.66
C ARG A 401 -16.41 -2.97 11.03
N PRO A 402 -17.45 -2.87 11.88
CA PRO A 402 -17.41 -3.40 13.24
C PRO A 402 -17.19 -4.92 13.24
N VAL A 403 -16.30 -5.39 14.11
CA VAL A 403 -16.18 -6.82 14.43
C VAL A 403 -17.32 -7.19 15.39
N GLY A 404 -18.47 -7.56 14.82
CA GLY A 404 -19.62 -8.11 15.57
C GLY A 404 -20.95 -7.39 15.36
N GLU A 405 -22.01 -8.00 15.90
CA GLU A 405 -23.39 -7.49 15.90
C GLU A 405 -23.52 -6.25 16.79
N LEU A 406 -23.02 -5.11 16.33
CA LEU A 406 -23.55 -3.82 16.76
C LEU A 406 -24.96 -3.70 16.18
N ASP A 407 -25.91 -3.29 17.03
CA ASP A 407 -27.27 -3.01 16.64
C ASP A 407 -27.24 -1.97 15.49
N ARG A 408 -27.45 -2.46 14.26
CA ARG A 408 -27.14 -1.76 13.00
C ARG A 408 -27.87 -0.41 12.87
N LYS A 409 -28.86 -0.16 13.72
CA LYS A 409 -29.72 1.04 13.71
C LYS A 409 -29.06 2.31 14.26
N LYS A 410 -27.87 2.28 14.88
CA LYS A 410 -27.22 3.48 15.48
C LYS A 410 -25.73 3.70 15.11
N CYS A 411 -25.08 2.81 14.35
CA CYS A 411 -23.71 3.04 13.84
C CYS A 411 -23.79 3.55 12.40
N ILE A 412 -23.08 4.64 12.12
CA ILE A 412 -22.87 5.17 10.77
C ILE A 412 -21.44 4.80 10.37
N ASN A 413 -21.33 4.08 9.26
CA ASN A 413 -20.03 3.71 8.71
C ASN A 413 -19.52 4.82 7.81
N PHE A 414 -18.29 5.24 8.05
CA PHE A 414 -17.54 6.12 7.17
C PHE A 414 -16.36 5.33 6.63
N GLN A 415 -15.98 5.59 5.38
CA GLN A 415 -14.77 5.06 4.82
C GLN A 415 -13.84 6.26 4.59
N ILE A 416 -12.70 6.29 5.27
CA ILE A 416 -11.63 7.22 4.90
C ILE A 416 -10.70 6.44 4.00
N LYS A 417 -10.45 6.99 2.81
CA LYS A 417 -9.55 6.38 1.85
C LYS A 417 -8.12 6.49 2.37
N MET A 418 -7.67 5.44 3.05
CA MET A 418 -6.31 5.40 3.60
C MET A 418 -5.27 4.99 2.57
N GLU A 419 -5.67 4.19 1.58
CA GLU A 419 -4.74 3.62 0.60
C GLU A 419 -5.33 3.73 -0.81
N ALA A 420 -4.42 3.79 -1.79
CA ALA A 420 -4.74 3.69 -3.20
C ALA A 420 -5.28 2.30 -3.54
N THR A 421 -6.20 2.27 -4.51
CA THR A 421 -6.69 1.02 -5.12
C THR A 421 -5.61 0.40 -6.00
N VAL A 422 -5.76 -0.87 -6.36
CA VAL A 422 -4.82 -1.53 -7.30
C VAL A 422 -4.77 -0.76 -8.63
N ASN A 423 -5.92 -0.38 -9.19
CA ASN A 423 -5.99 0.38 -10.44
C ASN A 423 -5.27 1.74 -10.32
N GLU A 424 -5.42 2.46 -9.20
CA GLU A 424 -4.71 3.72 -8.99
C GLU A 424 -3.20 3.54 -8.86
N ILE A 425 -2.75 2.44 -8.25
CA ILE A 425 -1.33 2.07 -8.16
C ILE A 425 -0.79 1.75 -9.56
N GLU A 426 -1.52 0.96 -10.35
CA GLU A 426 -1.15 0.61 -11.73
C GLU A 426 -1.12 1.84 -12.64
N ASP A 427 -2.08 2.75 -12.51
CA ASP A 427 -2.12 4.02 -13.24
C ASP A 427 -0.93 4.92 -12.88
N ASP A 428 -0.57 4.99 -11.59
CA ASP A 428 0.56 5.79 -11.12
C ASP A 428 1.91 5.19 -11.56
N TYR A 429 2.07 3.86 -11.41
CA TYR A 429 3.19 3.10 -11.96
C TYR A 429 3.28 3.27 -13.48
N GLY A 430 2.10 3.36 -14.12
CA GLY A 430 1.82 3.71 -15.51
C GLY A 430 2.68 4.83 -16.08
N LYS A 431 2.98 5.84 -15.27
CA LYS A 431 3.60 7.09 -15.72
C LYS A 431 5.10 7.00 -15.95
N TYR A 432 5.79 6.00 -15.39
CA TYR A 432 7.24 6.05 -15.22
C TYR A 432 8.07 5.03 -16.04
N LYS A 433 7.46 4.01 -16.69
CA LYS A 433 8.19 3.02 -17.51
C LYS A 433 7.40 2.42 -18.69
N GLU A 434 8.11 2.03 -19.75
CA GLU A 434 7.54 1.36 -20.95
C GLU A 434 7.37 -0.16 -20.80
N ARG A 435 8.23 -0.85 -20.03
CA ARG A 435 8.06 -2.27 -19.66
C ARG A 435 7.56 -2.37 -18.22
N LYS A 436 6.45 -3.09 -18.02
CA LYS A 436 5.80 -3.24 -16.72
C LYS A 436 5.32 -4.67 -16.53
N GLU A 437 5.80 -5.33 -15.48
CA GLU A 437 5.17 -6.52 -14.94
C GLU A 437 4.66 -6.22 -13.53
N VAL A 438 3.36 -6.36 -13.35
CA VAL A 438 2.66 -6.16 -12.08
C VAL A 438 2.07 -7.49 -11.66
N PHE A 439 2.38 -7.91 -10.44
CA PHE A 439 1.85 -9.11 -9.81
C PHE A 439 0.96 -8.69 -8.65
N VAL A 440 -0.34 -8.95 -8.75
CA VAL A 440 -1.31 -8.63 -7.69
C VAL A 440 -1.68 -9.92 -6.98
N ASN A 441 -1.32 -10.04 -5.70
CA ASN A 441 -1.60 -11.21 -4.87
C ASN A 441 -1.22 -12.54 -5.52
N ALA A 442 -0.16 -12.55 -6.35
CA ALA A 442 0.26 -13.73 -7.08
C ALA A 442 0.78 -14.81 -6.13
N GLU A 443 0.26 -16.04 -6.25
CA GLU A 443 0.68 -17.16 -5.40
C GLU A 443 2.18 -17.47 -5.51
N ARG A 444 2.76 -17.28 -6.70
CA ARG A 444 4.19 -17.44 -6.95
C ARG A 444 4.68 -16.42 -7.97
N VAL A 445 5.82 -15.81 -7.68
CA VAL A 445 6.54 -14.92 -8.60
C VAL A 445 7.99 -15.39 -8.70
N GLU A 446 8.50 -15.48 -9.93
CA GLU A 446 9.88 -15.85 -10.21
C GLU A 446 10.55 -14.76 -11.03
N ILE A 447 11.70 -14.28 -10.55
CA ILE A 447 12.52 -13.30 -11.26
C ILE A 447 13.82 -13.99 -11.64
N ASP A 448 14.12 -13.99 -12.93
CA ASP A 448 15.43 -14.43 -13.40
C ASP A 448 16.47 -13.40 -12.97
N THR A 449 17.40 -13.86 -12.13
CA THR A 449 18.50 -13.04 -11.61
C THR A 449 19.82 -13.35 -12.33
N LYS A 450 19.80 -14.25 -13.32
CA LYS A 450 20.97 -14.54 -14.15
C LYS A 450 21.10 -13.47 -15.22
N ILE A 451 22.31 -12.94 -15.36
CA ILE A 451 22.67 -12.11 -16.52
C ILE A 451 22.74 -13.06 -17.73
N THR A 452 21.71 -13.07 -18.57
CA THR A 452 21.67 -13.87 -19.81
C THR A 452 22.12 -13.09 -21.04
N GLU A 453 22.20 -11.76 -20.94
CA GLU A 453 22.54 -10.88 -22.06
C GLU A 453 23.70 -9.95 -21.68
N ILE A 454 24.68 -9.86 -22.58
CA ILE A 454 25.82 -8.95 -22.48
C ILE A 454 25.62 -7.90 -23.56
N ASP A 455 25.52 -6.63 -23.17
CA ASP A 455 25.53 -5.52 -24.12
C ASP A 455 26.94 -5.36 -24.71
N LEU A 456 27.08 -5.61 -26.00
CA LEU A 456 28.32 -5.40 -26.74
C LEU A 456 28.26 -4.03 -27.44
N LEU A 457 29.24 -3.18 -27.16
CA LEU A 457 29.41 -1.93 -27.89
C LEU A 457 30.12 -2.24 -29.22
N VAL A 458 29.34 -2.26 -30.30
CA VAL A 458 29.79 -2.63 -31.66
C VAL A 458 30.44 -1.41 -32.32
N ASP A 459 31.70 -1.55 -32.75
CA ASP A 459 32.40 -0.54 -33.56
C ASP A 459 32.09 -0.69 -35.06
N GLU A 460 32.56 0.25 -35.88
CA GLU A 460 32.37 0.24 -37.34
C GLU A 460 33.03 -0.94 -38.07
N HIS A 461 33.78 -1.78 -37.36
CA HIS A 461 34.47 -2.97 -37.89
C HIS A 461 33.88 -4.29 -37.38
N THR A 462 32.79 -4.21 -36.61
CA THR A 462 32.12 -5.36 -36.01
C THR A 462 30.80 -5.64 -36.71
N LEU A 463 30.66 -6.84 -37.30
CA LEU A 463 29.44 -7.26 -37.99
C LEU A 463 28.69 -8.27 -37.13
N LEU A 464 27.45 -7.94 -36.73
CA LEU A 464 26.55 -8.82 -36.00
C LEU A 464 25.56 -9.48 -36.97
N HIS A 465 25.47 -10.81 -36.99
CA HIS A 465 24.45 -11.50 -37.77
C HIS A 465 23.93 -12.77 -37.07
N GLY A 466 22.64 -12.79 -36.72
CA GLY A 466 22.05 -13.84 -35.90
C GLY A 466 22.67 -13.86 -34.49
N ASN A 467 23.11 -15.04 -34.05
CA ASN A 467 23.82 -15.23 -32.76
C ASN A 467 25.35 -15.19 -32.92
N SER A 468 25.87 -14.79 -34.08
CA SER A 468 27.30 -14.82 -34.40
C SER A 468 27.87 -13.41 -34.57
N LEU A 469 29.03 -13.19 -33.96
CA LEU A 469 29.80 -11.94 -34.03
C LEU A 469 31.02 -12.14 -34.93
N TYR A 470 31.15 -11.33 -35.97
CA TYR A 470 32.31 -11.32 -36.85
C TYR A 470 33.17 -10.10 -36.55
N LEU A 471 34.38 -10.35 -36.03
CA LEU A 471 35.29 -9.32 -35.56
C LEU A 471 36.39 -9.04 -36.59
N HIS A 472 36.62 -7.76 -36.84
CA HIS A 472 37.85 -7.28 -37.45
C HIS A 472 38.50 -6.26 -36.51
N GLY A 473 39.53 -6.68 -35.78
CA GLY A 473 40.24 -5.83 -34.83
C GLY A 473 40.26 -6.41 -33.41
N ILE A 474 40.20 -5.52 -32.43
CA ILE A 474 40.39 -5.83 -31.01
C ILE A 474 39.05 -5.66 -30.29
N LEU A 475 38.38 -6.76 -29.96
CA LEU A 475 37.22 -6.71 -29.07
C LEU A 475 37.69 -6.61 -27.62
N LYS A 476 37.39 -5.49 -26.97
CA LYS A 476 37.64 -5.28 -25.54
C LYS A 476 36.36 -5.49 -24.77
N ILE A 477 36.30 -6.56 -23.99
CA ILE A 477 35.17 -6.86 -23.12
C ILE A 477 35.45 -6.20 -21.77
N THR A 478 34.68 -5.15 -21.46
CA THR A 478 34.75 -4.45 -20.17
C THR A 478 33.58 -4.82 -19.29
N ASP A 479 33.82 -4.92 -17.99
CA ASP A 479 32.76 -5.08 -17.00
C ASP A 479 32.13 -3.72 -16.70
N PHE A 480 30.81 -3.59 -16.94
CA PHE A 480 30.03 -2.37 -16.73
C PHE A 480 30.16 -1.85 -15.28
N TYR A 481 30.35 -2.74 -14.30
CA TYR A 481 30.41 -2.39 -12.88
C TYR A 481 31.82 -2.05 -12.38
N LYS A 482 32.87 -2.37 -13.15
CA LYS A 482 34.28 -2.15 -12.74
C LYS A 482 34.96 -0.93 -13.36
N LYS A 483 34.18 0.10 -13.76
CA LYS A 483 34.72 1.39 -14.26
C LYS A 483 35.76 1.21 -15.37
N ASN A 484 35.39 0.56 -16.47
CA ASN A 484 36.21 0.41 -17.69
C ASN A 484 37.47 -0.45 -17.55
N GLU A 485 37.58 -1.33 -16.55
CA GLU A 485 38.60 -2.38 -16.58
C GLU A 485 38.27 -3.42 -17.66
N ILE A 486 39.19 -3.57 -18.62
CA ILE A 486 39.10 -4.57 -19.69
C ILE A 486 39.36 -5.95 -19.05
N GLN A 487 38.32 -6.79 -19.01
CA GLN A 487 38.42 -8.15 -18.44
C GLN A 487 39.02 -9.12 -19.46
N HIS A 488 38.63 -9.00 -20.72
CA HIS A 488 39.09 -9.86 -21.80
C HIS A 488 39.35 -9.05 -23.07
N ILE A 489 40.41 -9.42 -23.77
CA ILE A 489 40.74 -8.89 -25.09
C ILE A 489 40.70 -10.07 -26.05
N VAL A 490 39.85 -9.97 -27.06
CA VAL A 490 39.85 -10.91 -28.20
C VAL A 490 40.43 -10.15 -29.38
N GLU A 491 41.68 -10.48 -29.73
CA GLU A 491 42.32 -9.99 -30.94
C GLU A 491 42.10 -11.00 -32.07
N GLN A 492 41.48 -10.55 -33.16
CA GLN A 492 41.37 -11.35 -34.36
C GLN A 492 42.09 -10.65 -35.50
N THR A 493 43.11 -11.33 -36.05
CA THR A 493 43.83 -10.87 -37.25
C THR A 493 42.87 -10.82 -38.43
N GLU A 494 43.08 -9.84 -39.32
CA GLU A 494 42.27 -9.63 -40.52
C GLU A 494 42.00 -10.95 -41.26
N HIS A 495 40.74 -11.39 -41.21
CA HIS A 495 40.31 -12.56 -41.97
C HIS A 495 39.99 -12.10 -43.39
N TRP A 496 40.56 -12.80 -44.39
CA TRP A 496 40.39 -12.45 -45.81
C TRP A 496 38.91 -12.32 -46.22
N MET A 497 38.01 -13.08 -45.59
CA MET A 497 36.56 -12.99 -45.80
C MET A 497 36.01 -11.59 -45.50
N THR A 498 36.47 -10.94 -44.43
CA THR A 498 36.03 -9.60 -44.06
C THR A 498 36.43 -8.57 -45.13
N ALA A 499 37.63 -8.72 -45.70
CA ALA A 499 38.09 -7.88 -46.81
C ALA A 499 37.28 -8.09 -48.10
N ILE A 500 36.70 -9.28 -48.31
CA ILE A 500 35.80 -9.55 -49.44
C ILE A 500 34.40 -8.99 -49.16
N MET A 501 33.87 -9.17 -47.95
CA MET A 501 32.56 -8.64 -47.52
C MET A 501 32.47 -7.12 -47.53
N SER A 502 33.56 -6.43 -47.19
CA SER A 502 33.60 -4.96 -47.22
C SER A 502 33.66 -4.37 -48.63
N LYS A 503 34.12 -5.16 -49.62
CA LYS A 503 34.31 -4.71 -51.01
C LYS A 503 33.22 -5.16 -51.98
N ASN A 504 32.40 -6.14 -51.61
CA ASN A 504 31.43 -6.75 -52.50
C ASN A 504 30.06 -6.88 -51.83
N SER A 505 29.00 -6.70 -52.62
CA SER A 505 27.65 -7.01 -52.18
C SER A 505 27.55 -8.52 -51.89
N HIS A 506 26.87 -8.87 -50.81
CA HIS A 506 26.79 -10.26 -50.34
C HIS A 506 25.44 -10.56 -49.70
N ILE A 507 25.10 -11.85 -49.69
CA ILE A 507 23.86 -12.40 -49.14
C ILE A 507 24.24 -13.56 -48.23
N VAL A 508 23.74 -13.57 -47.00
CA VAL A 508 23.98 -14.66 -46.05
C VAL A 508 22.72 -15.51 -45.95
N ILE A 509 22.85 -16.82 -46.14
CA ILE A 509 21.75 -17.80 -46.03
C ILE A 509 22.24 -18.98 -45.18
N GLY A 510 21.69 -19.12 -43.98
CA GLY A 510 22.16 -20.12 -43.01
C GLY A 510 23.66 -19.93 -42.71
N ASN A 511 24.44 -21.00 -42.85
CA ASN A 511 25.89 -20.96 -42.67
C ASN A 511 26.66 -20.58 -43.96
N SER A 512 25.98 -20.08 -45.00
CA SER A 512 26.61 -19.73 -46.27
C SER A 512 26.62 -18.23 -46.53
N VAL A 513 27.75 -17.72 -47.02
CA VAL A 513 27.92 -16.36 -47.54
C VAL A 513 28.04 -16.44 -49.05
N ILE A 514 27.13 -15.79 -49.76
CA ILE A 514 27.05 -15.76 -51.22
C ILE A 514 27.46 -14.37 -51.67
N PHE A 515 28.35 -14.30 -52.66
CA PHE A 515 28.76 -13.06 -53.31
C PHE A 515 28.24 -13.08 -54.75
N PRO A 516 27.03 -12.53 -55.02
CA PRO A 516 26.38 -12.66 -56.32
C PRO A 516 27.22 -12.09 -57.46
N GLU A 517 27.91 -10.98 -57.22
CA GLU A 517 28.77 -10.31 -58.20
C GLU A 517 30.06 -11.08 -58.50
N LEU A 518 30.53 -11.91 -57.55
CA LEU A 518 31.72 -12.74 -57.71
C LEU A 518 31.38 -14.17 -58.16
N GLY A 519 30.10 -14.55 -58.14
CA GLY A 519 29.66 -15.91 -58.50
C GLY A 519 30.13 -17.00 -57.54
N VAL A 520 30.58 -16.64 -56.34
CA VAL A 520 31.14 -17.57 -55.35
C VAL A 520 30.25 -17.67 -54.11
N ARG A 521 30.23 -18.86 -53.52
CA ARG A 521 29.57 -19.16 -52.26
C ARG A 521 30.59 -19.76 -51.31
N TYR A 522 30.58 -19.30 -50.07
CA TYR A 522 31.40 -19.87 -49.00
C TYR A 522 30.49 -20.42 -47.91
N GLU A 523 30.86 -21.55 -47.32
CA GLU A 523 30.20 -22.11 -46.14
C GLU A 523 31.13 -22.03 -44.93
N ILE A 524 30.57 -21.59 -43.82
CA ILE A 524 31.22 -21.50 -42.53
C ILE A 524 30.88 -22.77 -41.76
N GLN A 525 31.89 -23.59 -41.49
CA GLN A 525 31.76 -24.81 -40.71
C GLN A 525 31.64 -24.50 -39.22
N GLU A 526 31.12 -25.44 -38.43
CA GLU A 526 30.94 -25.29 -36.97
C GLU A 526 32.26 -25.01 -36.21
N ASN A 527 33.40 -25.43 -36.78
CA ASN A 527 34.73 -25.16 -36.26
C ASN A 527 35.32 -23.79 -36.69
N GLY A 528 34.52 -22.96 -37.39
CA GLY A 528 34.94 -21.66 -37.91
C GLY A 528 35.76 -21.71 -39.21
N GLN A 529 36.01 -22.88 -39.80
CA GLN A 529 36.66 -22.98 -41.10
C GLN A 529 35.72 -22.55 -42.22
N ILE A 530 36.26 -21.82 -43.20
CA ILE A 530 35.51 -21.36 -44.36
C ILE A 530 35.90 -22.21 -45.57
N ARG A 531 34.91 -22.80 -46.22
CA ARG A 531 35.07 -23.57 -47.44
C ARG A 531 34.34 -22.92 -48.59
N GLU A 532 35.03 -22.70 -49.71
CA GLU A 532 34.37 -22.33 -50.95
C GLU A 532 33.55 -23.52 -51.47
N ILE A 533 32.27 -23.26 -51.75
CA ILE A 533 31.36 -24.19 -52.39
C ILE A 533 31.19 -23.71 -53.82
N ASN A 534 31.86 -24.40 -54.73
CA ASN A 534 31.61 -24.23 -56.16
C ASN A 534 30.19 -24.71 -56.47
N HIS A 535 29.49 -23.91 -57.28
CA HIS A 535 28.16 -24.23 -57.77
C HIS A 535 28.15 -25.45 -58.70
#